data_AF-A0A3A0G4Q7-F1
#
_entry.id   AF-A0A3A0G4Q7-F1
#
_cell.length_a   1.000
_cell.length_b   1.000
_cell.length_c   1.000
_cell.angle_alpha   90.00
_cell.angle_beta   90.00
_cell.angle_gamma   90.00
#
_symmetry.space_group_name_H-M   'P 1'
#
loop_
_entity.id
_entity.type
_entity.pdbx_description
1 polymer ?
#
loop_
_entity_poly.entity_id
_entity_poly.type
_entity_poly.pdbx_seq_one_letter_code
_entity_poly.pdbx_strand_id
1 'polypeptide(L)'
;MRYHRAVTSPIARRRAIPPASARPRLGRRLAPAAVVVLHLACGAGYAARVPAWEAPDEAWHLAYAEALAGGRLPRAVDTYEHHQPPLYYLWPALGLRIAGIARVPRAPDNPRYPLATAVALHPPGDPAAPTVRWLRAFSGLLGALPVVLAWAAARAAWRRPRADGPALAAAIVVAGVPQYVFIAHAISNDTLAAGCGALATYGLVRWAAGGASRRAVACTTAGLALGWLAKLTVLPLAAAVPLAMALGLRRDRRRGDPAASRRAVGAGATVAGAMA
;
A
#
# COMPACT_ATOMS: atom_id res chain seq x y z
N MET A 1 -78.81 -36.95 -24.18
CA MET A 1 -78.23 -38.07 -23.42
C MET A 1 -76.71 -37.92 -23.44
N ARG A 2 -76.08 -37.89 -22.25
CA ARG A 2 -74.62 -37.90 -21.98
C ARG A 2 -73.78 -36.78 -22.59
N TYR A 3 -73.14 -35.98 -21.73
CA TYR A 3 -71.68 -35.78 -21.77
C TYR A 3 -71.18 -35.32 -20.39
N HIS A 4 -70.69 -36.29 -19.62
CA HIS A 4 -69.77 -36.06 -18.50
C HIS A 4 -68.35 -36.07 -19.06
N ARG A 5 -67.55 -35.05 -18.77
CA ARG A 5 -66.09 -35.20 -18.63
C ARG A 5 -65.55 -34.11 -17.71
N ALA A 6 -65.32 -34.50 -16.47
CA ALA A 6 -64.52 -33.75 -15.52
C ALA A 6 -63.05 -33.77 -15.99
N VAL A 7 -62.46 -32.59 -16.19
CA VAL A 7 -61.02 -32.43 -16.40
C VAL A 7 -60.43 -31.94 -15.08
N THR A 8 -59.74 -32.84 -14.39
CA THR A 8 -58.93 -32.54 -13.20
C THR A 8 -57.71 -31.72 -13.59
N SER A 9 -57.61 -30.51 -13.02
CA SER A 9 -56.43 -29.64 -13.10
C SER A 9 -55.27 -30.23 -12.26
N PRO A 10 -54.05 -30.37 -12.80
CA PRO A 10 -52.90 -30.72 -11.99
C PRO A 10 -52.36 -29.47 -11.30
N ILE A 11 -52.45 -29.48 -9.97
CA ILE A 11 -51.85 -28.53 -9.04
C ILE A 11 -50.34 -28.43 -9.33
N ALA A 12 -49.92 -27.26 -9.84
CA ALA A 12 -48.52 -26.90 -9.97
C ALA A 12 -47.85 -26.83 -8.60
N ARG A 13 -47.07 -27.86 -8.25
CA ARG A 13 -46.16 -27.82 -7.09
C ARG A 13 -45.12 -26.73 -7.32
N ARG A 14 -45.33 -25.54 -6.76
CA ARG A 14 -44.28 -24.53 -6.57
C ARG A 14 -43.15 -25.18 -5.76
N ARG A 15 -42.02 -25.49 -6.41
CA ARG A 15 -40.78 -25.83 -5.70
C ARG A 15 -40.38 -24.62 -4.85
N ALA A 16 -40.45 -24.77 -3.54
CA ALA A 16 -39.90 -23.79 -2.60
C ALA A 16 -38.40 -23.66 -2.88
N ILE A 17 -37.96 -22.47 -3.29
CA ILE A 17 -36.54 -22.13 -3.40
C ILE A 17 -36.00 -22.09 -1.96
N PRO A 18 -35.00 -22.90 -1.58
CA PRO A 18 -34.45 -22.84 -0.24
C PRO A 18 -33.84 -21.46 0.02
N PRO A 19 -33.98 -20.90 1.24
CA PRO A 19 -33.39 -19.60 1.56
C PRO A 19 -31.88 -19.66 1.36
N ALA A 20 -31.34 -18.72 0.58
CA ALA A 20 -29.92 -18.57 0.34
C ALA A 20 -29.17 -18.56 1.68
N SER A 21 -28.32 -19.58 1.89
CA SER A 21 -27.56 -19.74 3.14
C SER A 21 -26.89 -18.43 3.54
N ALA A 22 -26.94 -18.07 4.83
CA ALA A 22 -26.38 -16.84 5.38
C ALA A 22 -24.82 -16.82 5.41
N ARG A 23 -24.17 -17.84 4.86
CA ARG A 23 -22.71 -18.05 4.88
C ARG A 23 -21.86 -17.24 3.86
N PRO A 24 -22.35 -16.54 2.82
CA PRO A 24 -21.49 -15.82 1.87
C PRO A 24 -21.04 -14.43 2.36
N ARG A 25 -21.59 -13.91 3.47
CA ARG A 25 -21.29 -12.54 3.93
C ARG A 25 -20.03 -12.43 4.78
N LEU A 26 -19.71 -13.45 5.59
CA LEU A 26 -18.55 -13.43 6.48
C LEU A 26 -17.25 -13.67 5.71
N GLY A 27 -17.20 -14.68 4.82
CA GLY A 27 -16.03 -14.96 3.99
C GLY A 27 -15.60 -13.79 3.10
N ARG A 28 -16.58 -13.04 2.55
CA ARG A 28 -16.32 -11.83 1.75
C ARG A 28 -15.67 -10.68 2.54
N ARG A 29 -15.91 -10.60 3.85
CA ARG A 29 -15.32 -9.56 4.72
C ARG A 29 -13.92 -9.94 5.20
N LEU A 30 -13.64 -11.24 5.32
CA LEU A 30 -12.35 -11.76 5.77
C LEU A 30 -11.32 -11.86 4.63
N ALA A 31 -11.75 -11.98 3.37
CA ALA A 31 -10.84 -12.15 2.24
C ALA A 31 -9.74 -11.07 2.12
N PRO A 32 -10.02 -9.75 2.24
CA PRO A 32 -8.96 -8.75 2.18
C PRO A 32 -7.97 -8.85 3.35
N ALA A 33 -8.46 -9.20 4.54
CA ALA A 33 -7.60 -9.43 5.71
C ALA A 33 -6.69 -10.65 5.49
N ALA A 34 -7.21 -11.73 4.91
CA ALA A 34 -6.42 -12.90 4.55
C ALA A 34 -5.30 -12.55 3.55
N VAL A 35 -5.56 -11.70 2.55
CA VAL A 35 -4.54 -11.24 1.60
C VAL A 35 -3.43 -10.43 2.29
N VAL A 36 -3.79 -9.55 3.23
CA VAL A 36 -2.80 -8.80 4.02
C VAL A 36 -1.96 -9.75 4.89
N VAL A 37 -2.59 -10.70 5.57
CA VAL A 37 -1.88 -11.70 6.38
C VAL A 37 -0.93 -12.52 5.53
N LEU A 38 -1.36 -12.97 4.33
CA LEU A 38 -0.50 -13.69 3.40
C LEU A 38 0.68 -12.83 2.92
N HIS A 39 0.44 -11.56 2.60
CA HIS A 39 1.51 -10.62 2.23
C HIS A 39 2.58 -10.51 3.32
N LEU A 40 2.15 -10.29 4.57
CA LEU A 40 3.05 -10.19 5.72
C LEU A 40 3.76 -11.52 5.99
N ALA A 41 3.09 -12.66 5.83
CA ALA A 41 3.72 -13.98 6.01
C ALA A 41 4.80 -14.25 4.95
N CYS A 42 4.51 -13.98 3.68
CA CYS A 42 5.49 -14.09 2.60
C CYS A 42 6.69 -13.15 2.83
N GLY A 43 6.40 -11.91 3.21
CA GLY A 43 7.40 -10.91 3.52
C GLY A 43 8.27 -11.25 4.73
N ALA A 44 7.69 -11.79 5.80
CA ALA A 44 8.44 -12.33 6.93
C ALA A 44 9.35 -13.50 6.49
N GLY A 45 8.90 -14.30 5.52
CA GLY A 45 9.72 -15.33 4.87
C GLY A 45 10.96 -14.77 4.16
N TYR A 46 10.82 -13.66 3.43
CA TYR A 46 11.96 -12.93 2.86
C TYR A 46 12.85 -12.35 3.94
N ALA A 47 12.26 -11.64 4.91
CA ALA A 47 12.98 -11.02 6.02
C ALA A 47 13.88 -12.04 6.75
N ALA A 48 13.38 -13.26 6.96
CA ALA A 48 14.09 -14.34 7.64
C ALA A 48 15.19 -15.02 6.80
N ARG A 49 15.01 -15.12 5.47
CA ARG A 49 15.91 -15.88 4.59
C ARG A 49 16.99 -15.05 3.91
N VAL A 50 16.72 -13.77 3.68
CA VAL A 50 17.69 -12.87 3.05
C VAL A 50 18.73 -12.54 4.13
N PRO A 51 20.04 -12.76 3.91
CA PRO A 51 21.05 -12.35 4.88
C PRO A 51 20.98 -10.84 5.16
N ALA A 52 21.47 -10.42 6.33
CA ALA A 52 21.57 -8.98 6.60
C ALA A 52 22.42 -8.30 5.52
N TRP A 53 22.16 -7.04 5.19
CA TRP A 53 23.01 -6.26 4.24
C TRP A 53 22.93 -6.66 2.76
N GLU A 54 22.22 -7.74 2.42
CA GLU A 54 22.01 -8.16 1.02
C GLU A 54 20.81 -7.48 0.36
N ALA A 55 19.91 -6.87 1.15
CA ALA A 55 18.84 -6.07 0.56
C ALA A 55 19.40 -4.74 0.02
N PRO A 56 18.90 -4.26 -1.14
CA PRO A 56 19.40 -3.03 -1.76
C PRO A 56 19.43 -1.87 -0.77
N ASP A 57 20.60 -1.23 -0.67
CA ASP A 57 20.85 -0.01 0.09
C ASP A 57 20.51 -0.06 1.59
N GLU A 58 20.24 -1.26 2.11
CA GLU A 58 19.71 -1.47 3.47
C GLU A 58 20.65 -0.93 4.54
N ALA A 59 21.97 -1.08 4.32
CA ALA A 59 22.97 -0.56 5.22
C ALA A 59 22.89 0.98 5.34
N TRP A 60 22.69 1.66 4.22
CA TRP A 60 22.68 3.12 4.11
C TRP A 60 21.40 3.73 4.68
N HIS A 61 20.27 3.08 4.44
CA HIS A 61 19.00 3.47 5.05
C HIS A 61 19.01 3.27 6.57
N LEU A 62 19.62 2.18 7.05
CA LEU A 62 19.75 1.94 8.49
C LEU A 62 20.67 2.95 9.16
N ALA A 63 21.77 3.36 8.52
CA ALA A 63 22.66 4.38 9.09
C ALA A 63 21.94 5.73 9.29
N TYR A 64 21.03 6.09 8.37
CA TYR A 64 20.13 7.24 8.55
C TYR A 64 19.26 7.05 9.80
N ALA A 65 18.60 5.89 9.92
CA ALA A 65 17.71 5.58 11.04
C ALA A 65 18.43 5.59 12.40
N GLU A 66 19.67 5.07 12.46
CA GLU A 66 20.53 5.10 13.65
C GLU A 66 20.85 6.53 14.08
N ALA A 67 21.17 7.43 13.15
CA ALA A 67 21.39 8.84 13.44
C ALA A 67 20.14 9.48 14.08
N LEU A 68 18.96 9.26 13.49
CA LEU A 68 17.69 9.77 14.03
C LEU A 68 17.34 9.16 15.38
N ALA A 69 17.56 7.85 15.58
CA ALA A 69 17.33 7.17 16.85
C ALA A 69 18.22 7.75 17.96
N GLY A 70 19.44 8.17 17.61
CA GLY A 70 20.36 8.91 18.48
C GLY A 70 20.06 10.40 18.65
N GLY A 71 18.97 10.92 18.07
CA GLY A 71 18.54 12.31 18.25
C GLY A 71 19.28 13.33 17.39
N ARG A 72 19.92 12.91 16.29
CA ARG A 72 20.62 13.81 15.36
C ARG A 72 20.20 13.56 13.92
N LEU A 73 20.37 14.57 13.06
CA LEU A 73 20.24 14.37 11.61
C LEU A 73 21.44 13.59 11.06
N PRO A 74 21.25 12.80 9.97
CA PRO A 74 22.36 12.15 9.29
C PRO A 74 23.23 13.17 8.55
N ARG A 75 24.50 12.81 8.36
CA ARG A 75 25.47 13.58 7.59
C ARG A 75 25.92 12.75 6.39
N ALA A 76 26.53 13.41 5.41
CA ALA A 76 27.10 12.74 4.23
C ALA A 76 28.12 11.64 4.58
N VAL A 77 28.83 11.80 5.71
CA VAL A 77 29.78 10.80 6.22
C VAL A 77 29.11 9.57 6.85
N ASP A 78 27.84 9.67 7.27
CA ASP A 78 27.09 8.55 7.84
C ASP A 78 26.49 7.67 6.75
N THR A 79 25.98 8.30 5.69
CA THR A 79 25.24 7.62 4.62
C THR A 79 25.13 8.51 3.38
N TYR A 80 25.23 7.92 2.19
CA TYR A 80 24.95 8.68 0.97
C TYR A 80 23.45 9.01 0.83
N GLU A 81 22.57 8.28 1.52
CA GLU A 81 21.12 8.54 1.55
C GLU A 81 20.74 9.77 2.40
N HIS A 82 21.71 10.52 2.95
CA HIS A 82 21.46 11.71 3.78
C HIS A 82 20.64 12.80 3.04
N HIS A 83 20.71 12.83 1.71
CA HIS A 83 19.96 13.75 0.87
C HIS A 83 18.46 13.42 0.81
N GLN A 84 18.06 12.22 1.23
CA GLN A 84 16.65 11.82 1.23
C GLN A 84 15.87 12.52 2.35
N PRO A 85 14.59 12.84 2.11
CA PRO A 85 13.67 13.29 3.14
C PRO A 85 13.55 12.34 4.34
N PRO A 86 13.35 12.85 5.58
CA PRO A 86 13.51 12.06 6.80
C PRO A 86 12.31 11.17 7.16
N LEU A 87 11.13 11.35 6.54
CA LEU A 87 9.88 10.80 7.08
C LEU A 87 9.90 9.28 7.20
N TYR A 88 10.45 8.59 6.18
CA TYR A 88 10.57 7.14 6.25
C TYR A 88 11.43 6.71 7.42
N TYR A 89 12.58 7.34 7.61
CA TYR A 89 13.61 6.92 8.56
C TYR A 89 13.19 7.07 10.02
N LEU A 90 12.19 7.90 10.32
CA LEU A 90 11.56 7.96 11.64
C LEU A 90 10.95 6.61 12.05
N TRP A 91 10.49 5.81 11.08
CA TRP A 91 9.90 4.49 11.34
C TRP A 91 10.94 3.47 11.82
N PRO A 92 12.00 3.10 11.07
CA PRO A 92 13.04 2.22 11.60
C PRO A 92 13.77 2.82 12.80
N ALA A 93 13.89 4.14 12.93
CA ALA A 93 14.42 4.77 14.15
C ALA A 93 13.56 4.48 15.38
N LEU A 94 12.22 4.54 15.25
CA LEU A 94 11.30 4.09 16.29
C LEU A 94 11.49 2.61 16.60
N GLY A 95 11.64 1.77 15.57
CA GLY A 95 11.90 0.33 15.74
C GLY A 95 13.20 0.04 16.50
N LEU A 96 14.26 0.80 16.26
CA LEU A 96 15.52 0.75 17.00
C LEU A 96 15.34 1.15 18.47
N ARG A 97 14.62 2.26 18.72
CA ARG A 97 14.35 2.75 20.09
C ARG A 97 13.50 1.79 20.91
N ILE A 98 12.47 1.18 20.29
CA ILE A 98 11.65 0.15 20.93
C ILE A 98 12.51 -1.06 21.34
N ALA A 99 13.44 -1.46 20.47
CA ALA A 99 14.34 -2.57 20.73
C ALA A 99 15.51 -2.24 21.67
N GLY A 100 15.70 -0.97 22.05
CA GLY A 100 16.85 -0.53 22.85
C GLY A 100 18.19 -0.66 22.11
N ILE A 101 18.19 -0.58 20.77
CA ILE A 101 19.37 -0.81 19.93
C ILE A 101 19.90 0.54 19.45
N ALA A 102 21.12 0.88 19.87
CA ALA A 102 21.78 2.11 19.45
C ALA A 102 22.46 1.98 18.08
N ARG A 103 23.07 0.82 17.79
CA ARG A 103 23.81 0.56 16.55
C ARG A 103 23.79 -0.91 16.21
N VAL A 104 23.68 -1.21 14.92
CA VAL A 104 23.71 -2.55 14.38
C VAL A 104 25.11 -2.84 13.81
N PRO A 105 25.76 -3.96 14.20
CA PRO A 105 27.07 -4.33 13.68
C PRO A 105 27.06 -4.44 12.16
N ARG A 106 28.03 -3.86 11.45
CA ARG A 106 28.09 -3.93 9.99
C ARG A 106 28.98 -5.10 9.56
N ALA A 107 28.54 -5.83 8.53
CA ALA A 107 29.40 -6.79 7.85
C ALA A 107 30.36 -6.05 6.91
N PRO A 108 31.60 -6.53 6.72
CA PRO A 108 32.47 -6.03 5.68
C PRO A 108 31.90 -6.32 4.29
N ASP A 109 32.15 -5.43 3.34
CA ASP A 109 31.85 -5.67 1.93
C ASP A 109 32.59 -6.92 1.44
N ASN A 110 31.94 -7.65 0.53
CA ASN A 110 32.56 -8.79 -0.11
C ASN A 110 33.58 -8.30 -1.15
N PRO A 111 34.89 -8.58 -0.99
CA PRO A 111 35.92 -8.08 -1.91
C PRO A 111 35.79 -8.66 -3.33
N ARG A 112 34.98 -9.69 -3.52
CA ARG A 112 34.67 -10.26 -4.84
C ARG A 112 33.43 -9.65 -5.49
N TYR A 113 32.68 -8.78 -4.82
CA TYR A 113 31.54 -8.09 -5.44
C TYR A 113 32.06 -7.12 -6.52
N PRO A 114 31.46 -7.05 -7.74
CA PRO A 114 30.20 -7.69 -8.17
C PRO A 114 30.37 -9.05 -8.87
N LEU A 115 31.57 -9.65 -8.88
CA LEU A 115 31.80 -10.99 -9.45
C LEU A 115 31.18 -12.11 -8.59
N ALA A 116 30.97 -11.86 -7.30
CA ALA A 116 30.22 -12.72 -6.40
C ALA A 116 28.76 -12.24 -6.25
N THR A 117 27.85 -13.17 -5.94
CA THR A 117 26.43 -12.86 -5.73
C THR A 117 26.15 -12.11 -4.43
N ALA A 118 26.92 -12.37 -3.36
CA ALA A 118 26.76 -11.73 -2.07
C ALA A 118 27.48 -10.37 -2.03
N VAL A 119 26.78 -9.33 -1.58
CA VAL A 119 27.29 -7.97 -1.39
C VAL A 119 28.21 -7.88 -0.17
N ALA A 120 27.89 -8.62 0.90
CA ALA A 120 28.62 -8.59 2.16
C ALA A 120 29.14 -9.97 2.57
N LEU A 121 30.12 -9.99 3.48
CA LEU A 121 30.62 -11.21 4.10
C LEU A 121 29.70 -11.64 5.25
N HIS A 122 29.20 -12.89 5.20
CA HIS A 122 28.27 -13.44 6.21
C HIS A 122 28.95 -14.51 7.06
N PRO A 123 29.51 -14.17 8.23
CA PRO A 123 30.02 -15.18 9.16
C PRO A 123 28.87 -16.00 9.75
N PRO A 124 29.08 -17.28 10.10
CA PRO A 124 28.12 -18.03 10.89
C PRO A 124 27.77 -17.28 12.18
N GLY A 125 26.48 -17.05 12.41
CA GLY A 125 26.01 -16.31 13.60
C GLY A 125 26.14 -14.79 13.49
N ASP A 126 26.02 -14.21 12.28
CA ASP A 126 26.03 -12.76 12.08
C ASP A 126 25.19 -12.02 13.14
N PRO A 127 25.83 -11.18 13.99
CA PRO A 127 25.16 -10.49 15.08
C PRO A 127 24.15 -9.44 14.60
N ALA A 128 24.22 -8.99 13.35
CA ALA A 128 23.23 -8.10 12.77
C ALA A 128 21.90 -8.78 12.48
N ALA A 129 21.92 -10.08 12.20
CA ALA A 129 20.80 -10.80 11.61
C ALA A 129 19.50 -10.72 12.44
N PRO A 130 19.51 -10.84 13.79
CA PRO A 130 18.29 -10.67 14.59
C PRO A 130 17.69 -9.28 14.46
N THR A 131 18.51 -8.24 14.54
CA THR A 131 18.08 -6.85 14.48
C THR A 131 17.56 -6.49 13.09
N VAL A 132 18.26 -6.90 12.04
CA VAL A 132 17.82 -6.67 10.67
C VAL A 132 16.50 -7.39 10.41
N ARG A 133 16.33 -8.64 10.85
CA ARG A 133 15.04 -9.35 10.76
C ARG A 133 13.91 -8.60 11.47
N TRP A 134 14.17 -8.08 12.67
CA TRP A 134 13.21 -7.26 13.41
C TRP A 134 12.79 -6.02 12.62
N LEU A 135 13.76 -5.23 12.15
CA LEU A 135 13.50 -4.00 11.42
C LEU A 135 12.81 -4.24 10.06
N ARG A 136 13.15 -5.33 9.38
CA ARG A 136 12.48 -5.77 8.15
C ARG A 136 11.01 -6.13 8.39
N ALA A 137 10.71 -6.88 9.46
CA ALA A 137 9.33 -7.16 9.85
C ALA A 137 8.57 -5.88 10.25
N PHE A 138 9.24 -4.96 10.95
CA PHE A 138 8.68 -3.67 11.34
C PHE A 138 8.40 -2.77 10.11
N SER A 139 9.30 -2.74 9.13
CA SER A 139 9.10 -2.07 7.83
C SER A 139 7.91 -2.67 7.07
N GLY A 140 7.79 -4.01 7.09
CA GLY A 140 6.70 -4.77 6.47
C GLY A 140 5.30 -4.34 6.91
N LEU A 141 5.14 -3.81 8.13
CA LEU A 141 3.87 -3.26 8.60
C LEU A 141 3.39 -2.08 7.73
N LEU A 142 4.30 -1.22 7.27
CA LEU A 142 3.99 -0.17 6.29
C LEU A 142 3.71 -0.78 4.90
N GLY A 143 4.37 -1.88 4.57
CA GLY A 143 4.15 -2.68 3.36
C GLY A 143 2.71 -3.19 3.17
N ALA A 144 1.94 -3.33 4.25
CA ALA A 144 0.53 -3.70 4.16
C ALA A 144 -0.36 -2.58 3.58
N LEU A 145 0.07 -1.31 3.66
CA LEU A 145 -0.74 -0.15 3.25
C LEU A 145 -1.10 -0.20 1.76
N PRO A 146 -0.16 -0.37 0.80
CA PRO A 146 -0.49 -0.52 -0.61
C PRO A 146 -1.47 -1.65 -0.93
N VAL A 147 -1.40 -2.78 -0.23
CA VAL A 147 -2.33 -3.91 -0.44
C VAL A 147 -3.77 -3.48 -0.09
N VAL A 148 -3.96 -2.85 1.07
CA VAL A 148 -5.28 -2.37 1.51
C VAL A 148 -5.78 -1.25 0.60
N LEU A 149 -4.89 -0.33 0.20
CA LEU A 149 -5.24 0.83 -0.62
C LEU A 149 -5.55 0.44 -2.06
N ALA A 150 -4.90 -0.59 -2.62
CA ALA A 150 -5.24 -1.16 -3.92
C ALA A 150 -6.65 -1.74 -3.92
N TRP A 151 -7.00 -2.53 -2.90
CA TRP A 151 -8.37 -3.01 -2.70
C TRP A 151 -9.36 -1.83 -2.58
N ALA A 152 -9.02 -0.82 -1.78
CA ALA A 152 -9.90 0.33 -1.56
C ALA A 152 -10.09 1.17 -2.84
N ALA A 153 -9.04 1.34 -3.65
CA ALA A 153 -9.07 2.07 -4.92
C ALA A 153 -9.95 1.35 -5.94
N ALA A 154 -9.75 0.05 -6.12
CA ALA A 154 -10.62 -0.76 -6.97
C ALA A 154 -12.07 -0.76 -6.46
N ARG A 155 -12.32 -0.81 -5.15
CA ARG A 155 -13.69 -0.67 -4.63
C ARG A 155 -14.34 0.67 -4.94
N ALA A 156 -13.55 1.73 -5.10
CA ALA A 156 -14.06 3.04 -5.44
C ALA A 156 -14.28 3.24 -6.95
N ALA A 157 -13.45 2.63 -7.79
CA ALA A 157 -13.60 2.68 -9.24
C ALA A 157 -14.85 1.93 -9.74
N TRP A 158 -15.18 0.79 -9.13
CA TRP A 158 -16.33 -0.02 -9.55
C TRP A 158 -17.60 0.26 -8.74
N ARG A 159 -18.75 0.31 -9.43
CA ARG A 159 -20.07 0.41 -8.78
C ARG A 159 -20.44 -0.93 -8.12
N ARG A 160 -21.00 -0.87 -6.91
CA ARG A 160 -21.61 -2.06 -6.28
C ARG A 160 -22.78 -2.58 -7.13
N PRO A 161 -22.98 -3.92 -7.21
CA PRO A 161 -22.31 -4.99 -6.46
C PRO A 161 -21.06 -5.60 -7.12
N ARG A 162 -20.65 -5.11 -8.30
CA ARG A 162 -19.52 -5.67 -9.09
C ARG A 162 -18.13 -5.34 -8.57
N ALA A 163 -18.03 -4.61 -7.45
CA ALA A 163 -16.77 -4.08 -6.94
C ALA A 163 -15.89 -5.11 -6.19
N ASP A 164 -16.49 -6.16 -5.61
CA ASP A 164 -15.77 -7.03 -4.67
C ASP A 164 -14.72 -7.92 -5.35
N GLY A 165 -15.02 -8.43 -6.55
CA GLY A 165 -14.09 -9.25 -7.35
C GLY A 165 -12.85 -8.48 -7.80
N PRO A 166 -13.00 -7.37 -8.55
CA PRO A 166 -11.87 -6.53 -8.97
C PRO A 166 -11.06 -5.99 -7.80
N ALA A 167 -11.72 -5.68 -6.67
CA ALA A 167 -11.01 -5.20 -5.49
C ALA A 167 -10.13 -6.26 -4.83
N LEU A 168 -10.64 -7.49 -4.70
CA LEU A 168 -9.85 -8.58 -4.18
C LEU A 168 -8.70 -8.92 -5.14
N ALA A 169 -8.97 -8.94 -6.45
CA ALA A 169 -7.95 -9.15 -7.47
C ALA A 169 -6.84 -8.09 -7.40
N ALA A 170 -7.19 -6.80 -7.26
CA ALA A 170 -6.20 -5.72 -7.11
C ALA A 170 -5.30 -5.91 -5.88
N ALA A 171 -5.87 -6.28 -4.73
CA ALA A 171 -5.07 -6.58 -3.54
C ALA A 171 -4.19 -7.82 -3.73
N ILE A 172 -4.70 -8.90 -4.35
CA ILE A 172 -3.92 -10.12 -4.61
C ILE A 172 -2.74 -9.81 -5.52
N VAL A 173 -2.94 -9.04 -6.59
CA VAL A 173 -1.88 -8.64 -7.51
C VAL A 173 -0.79 -7.91 -6.73
N VAL A 174 -1.12 -6.84 -6.01
CA VAL A 174 -0.13 -6.06 -5.24
C VAL A 174 0.55 -6.91 -4.17
N ALA A 175 -0.21 -7.71 -3.41
CA ALA A 175 0.32 -8.58 -2.38
C ALA A 175 1.23 -9.69 -2.91
N GLY A 176 1.07 -10.07 -4.18
CA GLY A 176 1.78 -11.18 -4.82
C GLY A 176 2.93 -10.77 -5.74
N VAL A 177 3.18 -9.49 -5.99
CA VAL A 177 4.33 -9.05 -6.80
C VAL A 177 5.63 -9.33 -6.02
N PRO A 178 6.50 -10.27 -6.44
CA PRO A 178 7.65 -10.69 -5.63
C PRO A 178 8.59 -9.53 -5.29
N GLN A 179 8.85 -8.64 -6.25
CA GLN A 179 9.66 -7.43 -6.04
C GLN A 179 9.09 -6.54 -4.93
N TYR A 180 7.76 -6.34 -4.91
CA TYR A 180 7.13 -5.51 -3.88
C TYR A 180 7.18 -6.18 -2.51
N VAL A 181 6.87 -7.48 -2.42
CA VAL A 181 6.92 -8.22 -1.16
C VAL A 181 8.31 -8.15 -0.53
N PHE A 182 9.34 -8.34 -1.35
CA PHE A 182 10.74 -8.25 -0.94
C PHE A 182 11.10 -6.83 -0.45
N ILE A 183 10.89 -5.79 -1.27
CA ILE A 183 11.28 -4.41 -0.92
C ILE A 183 10.48 -3.86 0.27
N ALA A 184 9.20 -4.19 0.38
CA ALA A 184 8.37 -3.79 1.53
C ALA A 184 8.87 -4.35 2.87
N HIS A 185 9.66 -5.43 2.82
CA HIS A 185 10.30 -6.05 3.98
C HIS A 185 11.82 -5.84 3.97
N ALA A 186 12.32 -4.85 3.22
CA ALA A 186 13.65 -4.29 3.38
C ALA A 186 13.59 -3.00 4.22
N ILE A 187 14.73 -2.59 4.78
CA ILE A 187 14.84 -1.25 5.39
C ILE A 187 15.10 -0.25 4.25
N SER A 188 14.03 0.20 3.60
CA SER A 188 14.11 1.15 2.47
C SER A 188 12.94 2.14 2.43
N ASN A 189 13.25 3.38 2.06
CA ASN A 189 12.27 4.46 1.87
C ASN A 189 11.25 4.19 0.76
N ASP A 190 11.53 3.22 -0.14
CA ASP A 190 10.57 2.75 -1.13
C ASP A 190 9.30 2.17 -0.50
N THR A 191 9.40 1.60 0.70
CA THR A 191 8.24 1.04 1.42
C THR A 191 7.20 2.11 1.74
N LEU A 192 7.62 3.24 2.33
CA LEU A 192 6.72 4.34 2.63
C LEU A 192 6.32 5.10 1.37
N ALA A 193 7.25 5.27 0.41
CA ALA A 193 6.94 5.90 -0.88
C ALA A 193 5.80 5.15 -1.61
N ALA A 194 5.84 3.81 -1.64
CA ALA A 194 4.78 2.98 -2.19
C ALA A 194 3.45 3.17 -1.42
N GLY A 195 3.49 3.23 -0.08
CA GLY A 195 2.33 3.53 0.77
C GLY A 195 1.68 4.88 0.44
N CYS A 196 2.49 5.93 0.35
CA CYS A 196 2.08 7.28 0.00
C CYS A 196 1.52 7.37 -1.43
N GLY A 197 2.20 6.73 -2.40
CA GLY A 197 1.74 6.62 -3.78
C GLY A 197 0.41 5.88 -3.90
N ALA A 198 0.22 4.79 -3.14
CA ALA A 198 -1.05 4.07 -3.08
C ALA A 198 -2.17 4.92 -2.44
N LEU A 199 -1.85 5.73 -1.42
CA LEU A 199 -2.80 6.63 -0.76
C LEU A 199 -3.26 7.75 -1.70
N ALA A 200 -2.32 8.35 -2.42
CA ALA A 200 -2.60 9.34 -3.46
C ALA A 200 -3.43 8.73 -4.59
N THR A 201 -3.06 7.53 -5.07
CA THR A 201 -3.81 6.79 -6.10
C THR A 201 -5.24 6.49 -5.65
N TYR A 202 -5.41 6.04 -4.40
CA TYR A 202 -6.74 5.85 -3.82
C TYR A 202 -7.55 7.15 -3.85
N GLY A 203 -6.99 8.26 -3.37
CA GLY A 203 -7.63 9.58 -3.42
C GLY A 203 -8.05 9.99 -4.84
N LEU A 204 -7.13 9.85 -5.81
CA LEU A 204 -7.34 10.19 -7.22
C LEU A 204 -8.45 9.34 -7.85
N VAL A 205 -8.43 8.03 -7.64
CA VAL A 205 -9.48 7.13 -8.13
C VAL A 205 -10.83 7.47 -7.53
N ARG A 206 -10.88 7.80 -6.23
CA ARG A 206 -12.11 8.24 -5.58
C ARG A 206 -12.62 9.57 -6.12
N TRP A 207 -11.72 10.49 -6.42
CA TRP A 207 -12.07 11.74 -7.06
C TRP A 207 -12.66 11.50 -8.44
N ALA A 208 -11.97 10.74 -9.29
CA ALA A 208 -12.44 10.43 -10.64
C ALA A 208 -13.80 9.72 -10.64
N ALA A 209 -14.01 8.77 -9.73
CA ALA A 209 -15.23 7.97 -9.66
C ALA A 209 -16.42 8.67 -8.97
N GLY A 210 -16.14 9.58 -8.03
CA GLY A 210 -17.13 10.12 -7.10
C GLY A 210 -17.18 11.65 -6.95
N GLY A 211 -16.36 12.39 -7.70
CA GLY A 211 -16.20 13.84 -7.58
C GLY A 211 -15.26 14.25 -6.44
N ALA A 212 -15.05 15.57 -6.27
CA ALA A 212 -14.11 16.17 -5.33
C ALA A 212 -14.57 16.08 -3.85
N SER A 213 -14.83 14.88 -3.34
CA SER A 213 -15.21 14.68 -1.95
C SER A 213 -14.06 15.05 -1.00
N ARG A 214 -14.36 15.57 0.21
CA ARG A 214 -13.34 15.93 1.23
C ARG A 214 -12.32 14.83 1.45
N ARG A 215 -12.80 13.57 1.57
CA ARG A 215 -11.93 12.42 1.77
C ARG A 215 -11.05 12.17 0.54
N ALA A 216 -11.55 12.35 -0.69
CA ALA A 216 -10.76 12.11 -1.90
C ALA A 216 -9.60 13.11 -1.98
N VAL A 217 -9.91 14.40 -1.79
CA VAL A 217 -8.92 15.48 -1.72
C VAL A 217 -7.91 15.22 -0.59
N ALA A 218 -8.38 14.93 0.63
CA ALA A 218 -7.49 14.66 1.77
C ALA A 218 -6.54 13.49 1.52
N CYS A 219 -7.01 12.37 0.94
CA CYS A 219 -6.13 11.24 0.61
C CYS A 219 -5.14 11.60 -0.50
N THR A 220 -5.57 12.32 -1.55
CA THR A 220 -4.68 12.78 -2.63
C THR A 220 -3.61 13.71 -2.09
N THR A 221 -4.01 14.74 -1.35
CA THR A 221 -3.10 15.72 -0.73
C THR A 221 -2.14 15.04 0.24
N ALA A 222 -2.63 14.23 1.18
CA ALA A 222 -1.78 13.55 2.15
C ALA A 222 -0.83 12.55 1.49
N GLY A 223 -1.28 11.78 0.51
CA GLY A 223 -0.43 10.84 -0.21
C GLY A 223 0.70 11.54 -0.98
N LEU A 224 0.42 12.66 -1.64
CA LEU A 224 1.44 13.43 -2.37
C LEU A 224 2.39 14.17 -1.43
N ALA A 225 1.87 14.86 -0.40
CA ALA A 225 2.70 15.62 0.55
C ALA A 225 3.57 14.71 1.43
N LEU A 226 3.01 13.63 2.00
CA LEU A 226 3.81 12.66 2.75
C LEU A 226 4.75 11.89 1.83
N GLY A 227 4.34 11.64 0.59
CA GLY A 227 5.18 11.02 -0.43
C GLY A 227 6.41 11.86 -0.73
N TRP A 228 6.25 13.17 -0.89
CA TRP A 228 7.36 14.12 -1.02
C TRP A 228 8.31 14.02 0.18
N LEU A 229 7.77 13.98 1.40
CA LEU A 229 8.58 13.85 2.62
C LEU A 229 9.20 12.46 2.83
N ALA A 230 8.85 11.47 2.00
CA ALA A 230 9.41 10.11 2.05
C ALA A 230 10.41 9.85 0.91
N LYS A 231 10.03 10.17 -0.34
CA LYS A 231 10.86 10.02 -1.55
C LYS A 231 10.28 10.86 -2.70
N LEU A 232 11.12 11.67 -3.34
CA LEU A 232 10.71 12.57 -4.43
C LEU A 232 10.10 11.84 -5.65
N THR A 233 10.36 10.54 -5.78
CA THR A 233 9.80 9.68 -6.85
C THR A 233 8.28 9.54 -6.80
N VAL A 234 7.60 10.00 -5.74
CA VAL A 234 6.12 10.04 -5.69
C VAL A 234 5.55 11.24 -6.46
N LEU A 235 6.32 12.32 -6.63
CA LEU A 235 5.85 13.58 -7.24
C LEU A 235 5.27 13.43 -8.66
N PRO A 236 5.79 12.58 -9.56
CA PRO A 236 5.20 12.38 -10.88
C PRO A 236 3.71 12.02 -10.85
N LEU A 237 3.22 11.43 -9.75
CA LEU A 237 1.80 11.11 -9.57
C LEU A 237 0.90 12.35 -9.50
N ALA A 238 1.44 13.53 -9.17
CA ALA A 238 0.71 14.79 -9.19
C ALA A 238 0.16 15.13 -10.61
N ALA A 239 0.82 14.65 -11.66
CA ALA A 239 0.34 14.80 -13.04
C ALA A 239 -1.03 14.12 -13.30
N ALA A 240 -1.45 13.18 -12.44
CA ALA A 240 -2.76 12.55 -12.53
C ALA A 240 -3.90 13.38 -11.91
N VAL A 241 -3.60 14.45 -11.15
CA VAL A 241 -4.59 15.29 -10.49
C VAL A 241 -5.54 15.97 -11.50
N PRO A 242 -5.07 16.63 -12.57
CA PRO A 242 -5.95 17.25 -13.56
C PRO A 242 -6.87 16.24 -14.25
N LEU A 243 -6.38 15.03 -14.52
CA LEU A 243 -7.20 13.96 -15.10
C LEU A 243 -8.31 13.51 -14.15
N ALA A 244 -7.99 13.27 -12.88
CA ALA A 244 -8.97 12.91 -11.86
C ALA A 244 -10.03 14.01 -11.68
N MET A 245 -9.59 15.28 -11.68
CA MET A 245 -10.46 16.45 -11.67
C MET A 245 -11.41 16.47 -12.87
N ALA A 246 -10.89 16.30 -14.08
CA ALA A 246 -11.67 16.33 -15.31
C ALA A 246 -12.73 15.22 -15.34
N LEU A 247 -12.37 14.00 -14.94
CA LEU A 247 -13.29 12.86 -14.87
C LEU A 247 -14.39 13.06 -13.81
N GLY A 248 -14.01 13.55 -12.61
CA GLY A 248 -14.96 13.88 -11.56
C GLY A 248 -15.94 15.00 -11.98
N LEU A 249 -15.44 16.06 -12.61
CA LEU A 249 -16.24 17.17 -13.13
C LEU A 249 -17.22 16.73 -14.21
N ARG A 250 -16.77 15.95 -15.19
CA ARG A 250 -17.64 15.42 -16.26
C ARG A 250 -18.81 14.64 -15.67
N ARG A 251 -18.56 13.89 -14.60
CA ARG A 251 -19.59 13.11 -13.90
C ARG A 251 -20.56 13.99 -13.12
N ASP A 252 -20.07 14.94 -12.33
CA ASP A 252 -20.92 15.80 -11.51
C ASP A 252 -21.79 16.72 -12.39
N ARG A 253 -21.29 17.17 -13.54
CA ARG A 253 -22.08 17.89 -14.55
C ARG A 253 -23.21 17.03 -15.13
N ARG A 254 -22.95 15.76 -15.43
CA ARG A 254 -24.01 14.81 -15.87
C ARG A 254 -25.09 14.59 -14.81
N ARG A 255 -24.82 14.91 -13.54
CA ARG A 255 -25.77 14.83 -12.43
C ARG A 255 -26.46 16.16 -12.14
N GLY A 256 -26.16 17.21 -12.90
CA GLY A 256 -26.76 18.54 -12.74
C GLY A 256 -26.26 19.30 -11.51
N ASP A 257 -25.07 19.02 -10.98
CA ASP A 257 -24.56 19.74 -9.81
C ASP A 257 -23.94 21.09 -10.18
N PRO A 258 -24.56 22.23 -9.81
CA PRO A 258 -24.10 23.57 -10.20
C PRO A 258 -22.83 24.01 -9.46
N ALA A 259 -22.47 23.36 -8.35
CA ALA A 259 -21.29 23.70 -7.55
C ALA A 259 -20.06 22.84 -7.90
N ALA A 260 -20.19 21.89 -8.84
CA ALA A 260 -19.13 20.96 -9.23
C ALA A 260 -17.83 21.66 -9.63
N SER A 261 -17.91 22.68 -10.49
CA SER A 261 -16.74 23.42 -10.97
C SER A 261 -16.02 24.15 -9.85
N ARG A 262 -16.74 24.86 -8.97
CA ARG A 262 -16.14 25.56 -7.82
C ARG A 262 -15.42 24.59 -6.87
N ARG A 263 -16.04 23.45 -6.55
CA ARG A 263 -15.44 22.44 -5.67
C ARG A 263 -14.19 21.80 -6.28
N ALA A 264 -14.21 21.48 -7.57
CA ALA A 264 -13.03 20.90 -8.21
C ALA A 264 -11.86 21.88 -8.26
N VAL A 265 -12.12 23.16 -8.56
CA VAL A 265 -11.08 24.21 -8.56
C VAL A 265 -10.48 24.39 -7.17
N GLY A 266 -11.32 24.53 -6.13
CA GLY A 266 -10.84 24.65 -4.74
C GLY A 266 -10.06 23.42 -4.27
N ALA A 267 -10.51 22.23 -4.65
CA ALA A 267 -9.80 20.98 -4.37
C ALA A 267 -8.44 20.90 -5.09
N GLY A 268 -8.38 21.32 -6.36
CA GLY A 268 -7.14 21.38 -7.13
C GLY A 268 -6.14 22.34 -6.51
N ALA A 269 -6.60 23.53 -6.11
CA ALA A 269 -5.78 24.51 -5.40
C ALA A 269 -5.27 23.98 -4.05
N THR A 270 -6.08 23.21 -3.31
CA THR A 270 -5.66 22.58 -2.05
C THR A 270 -4.54 21.56 -2.28
N VAL A 271 -4.64 20.74 -3.32
CA VAL A 271 -3.58 19.78 -3.66
C VAL A 271 -2.32 20.52 -4.10
N ALA A 272 -2.45 21.50 -5.00
CA ALA A 272 -1.31 22.27 -5.50
C ALA A 272 -0.59 23.03 -4.37
N GLY A 273 -1.34 23.70 -3.49
CA GLY A 273 -0.78 24.45 -2.36
C GLY A 273 -0.08 23.59 -1.31
N ALA A 274 -0.40 22.29 -1.22
CA ALA A 274 0.31 21.35 -0.35
C ALA A 274 1.61 20.81 -0.97
N MET A 275 1.83 21.09 -2.26
CA MET A 275 3.01 20.66 -3.02
C MET A 275 3.95 21.83 -3.38
N ALA A 276 3.61 23.05 -2.98
CA ALA A 276 4.45 24.25 -3.08
C ALA A 276 5.19 24.46 -1.76
#